data_AF-A0A7Y5KSS0-F1
#
_entry.id   AF-A0A7Y5KSS0-F1
#
_cell.length_a   1.000
_cell.length_b   1.000
_cell.length_c   1.000
_cell.angle_alpha   90.00
_cell.angle_beta   90.00
_cell.angle_gamma   90.00
#
_symmetry.space_group_name_H-M   'P 1'
#
loop_
_entity.id
_entity.type
_entity.pdbx_description
1 polymer ?
#
loop_
_entity_poly.entity_id
_entity_poly.type
_entity_poly.pdbx_seq_one_letter_code
_entity_poly.pdbx_strand_id
1 'polypeptide(L)'
;MRSNRQGTGHERFTRPTMVGRLLLAAAVVATGCGESSAPQDGGGGAGGENPPVGGDGGNGGDGGNGGEGGHGVDGGNGGAPEVRYTLSVTKTASPGLVRGGPIDCGTACSADVEPGTEVVLTASEEEGYFFQGWGGACRGDELICTVVVDGPIDVTATFSPANRMFVTSGEYSVPAIKAAGTGSSDAERFLSGADKLCDDEAIAAGISDATWRAYVSTSSTPAPSRMMGARGWVRSDDLPVVDRLEPGDQPIIPLFYAPNLDATGAEQNGFVITGTEPDGTSAPFNCDDFSSSDGMVDGGFAQSGGWRWTSDAGLECSGSSSGRLYCFQIDNTTALNFTPAKGRRAFRTAPVASGAVGLAAFDAACATAADEAGFDGPFRALVSTQSESASSRFMDGDPWVRPDGVMLASTAAELLAGEGLLATNDLHANGDIDVDSGWIWTGAEAPNLVAEGDIDDCAGWSTATPGSTGWLGFSTDLDKQFGAELRPCDNAYTGVYCLEQ
;
A
#
# COMPACT_ATOMS: atom_id res chain seq x y z
N MET A 1 -8.96 37.10 -37.31
CA MET A 1 -9.00 38.35 -36.51
C MET A 1 -9.88 38.14 -35.29
N ARG A 2 -9.71 38.97 -34.24
CA ARG A 2 -10.24 38.75 -32.88
C ARG A 2 -11.77 38.65 -32.79
N SER A 3 -12.26 37.85 -31.83
CA SER A 3 -13.26 38.34 -30.88
C SER A 3 -13.08 37.64 -29.52
N ASN A 4 -13.01 38.42 -28.45
CA ASN A 4 -12.91 37.96 -27.06
C ASN A 4 -14.30 37.79 -26.45
N ARG A 5 -14.49 36.79 -25.59
CA ARG A 5 -15.25 36.98 -24.34
C ARG A 5 -14.64 36.18 -23.19
N GLN A 6 -14.37 36.89 -22.10
CA GLN A 6 -14.29 36.35 -20.74
C GLN A 6 -15.68 35.78 -20.36
N GLY A 7 -15.85 34.85 -19.43
CA GLY A 7 -14.91 34.27 -18.47
C GLY A 7 -15.64 34.09 -17.14
N THR A 8 -15.65 32.87 -16.59
CA THR A 8 -16.23 32.53 -15.29
C THR A 8 -15.26 31.61 -14.57
N GLY A 9 -14.84 31.99 -13.36
CA GLY A 9 -13.83 31.24 -12.63
C GLY A 9 -14.33 29.87 -12.15
N HIS A 10 -13.43 28.89 -12.13
CA HIS A 10 -13.51 27.79 -11.19
C HIS A 10 -12.48 28.06 -10.10
N GLU A 11 -12.97 28.30 -8.89
CA GLU A 11 -12.14 28.33 -7.70
C GLU A 11 -11.59 26.92 -7.49
N ARG A 12 -10.27 26.76 -7.62
CA ARG A 12 -9.61 25.51 -7.25
C ARG A 12 -9.72 25.34 -5.73
N PHE A 13 -10.64 24.50 -5.30
CA PHE A 13 -10.62 23.95 -3.94
C PHE A 13 -9.40 23.03 -3.80
N THR A 14 -8.26 23.60 -3.41
CA THR A 14 -7.20 22.84 -2.76
C THR A 14 -7.75 22.30 -1.45
N ARG A 15 -8.13 21.02 -1.41
CA ARG A 15 -8.51 20.33 -0.17
C ARG A 15 -7.25 19.82 0.55
N PRO A 16 -7.24 19.79 1.89
CA PRO A 16 -6.06 19.42 2.67
C PRO A 16 -5.87 17.89 2.67
N THR A 17 -4.64 17.44 2.51
CA THR A 17 -4.22 16.08 2.83
C THR A 17 -4.31 15.84 4.34
N MET A 18 -5.09 14.83 4.75
CA MET A 18 -5.09 14.28 6.10
C MET A 18 -4.77 12.78 6.07
N VAL A 19 -3.50 12.43 5.97
CA VAL A 19 -2.89 11.38 6.82
C VAL A 19 -1.44 11.80 7.07
N GLY A 20 -1.20 12.49 8.17
CA GLY A 20 0.15 12.84 8.62
C GLY A 20 0.23 12.68 10.13
N ARG A 21 0.88 11.60 10.60
CA ARG A 21 1.07 11.36 12.04
C ARG A 21 1.90 12.50 12.64
N LEU A 22 1.31 13.19 13.62
CA LEU A 22 1.91 14.37 14.25
C LEU A 22 3.08 13.98 15.18
N LEU A 23 4.30 13.98 14.64
CA LEU A 23 5.53 13.91 15.44
C LEU A 23 5.74 15.25 16.19
N LEU A 24 5.49 15.23 17.49
CA LEU A 24 5.57 16.43 18.34
C LEU A 24 7.02 16.74 18.75
N ALA A 25 7.81 17.29 17.82
CA ALA A 25 9.16 17.77 18.11
C ALA A 25 9.12 19.16 18.79
N ALA A 26 9.46 19.21 20.08
CA ALA A 26 9.50 20.44 20.86
C ALA A 26 10.76 21.28 20.56
N ALA A 27 10.68 22.17 19.57
CA ALA A 27 11.74 23.13 19.27
C ALA A 27 11.61 24.41 20.14
N VAL A 28 12.48 24.55 21.14
CA VAL A 28 12.62 25.81 21.90
C VAL A 28 13.37 26.84 21.06
N VAL A 29 12.66 27.82 20.51
CA VAL A 29 13.27 28.97 19.83
C VAL A 29 13.45 30.12 20.83
N ALA A 30 14.67 30.27 21.34
CA ALA A 30 15.07 31.47 22.08
C ALA A 30 15.51 32.56 21.08
N THR A 31 14.73 33.64 20.96
CA THR A 31 15.08 34.79 20.15
C THR A 31 16.13 35.65 20.86
N GLY A 32 17.29 35.85 20.25
CA GLY A 32 18.35 36.71 20.79
C GLY A 32 19.14 37.41 19.69
N CYS A 33 18.78 38.66 19.39
CA CYS A 33 19.66 39.57 18.66
C CYS A 33 20.82 39.95 19.58
N GLY A 34 22.06 39.86 19.08
CA GLY A 34 23.25 40.21 19.88
C GLY A 34 23.60 41.69 19.81
N GLU A 35 24.51 42.13 20.68
CA GLU A 35 25.54 43.13 20.32
C GLU A 35 26.66 43.25 21.38
N SER A 36 27.86 43.57 20.87
CA SER A 36 28.96 44.26 21.57
C SER A 36 29.88 43.51 22.56
N SER A 37 31.08 44.07 22.65
CA SER A 37 32.34 43.56 23.19
C SER A 37 32.60 43.86 24.68
N ALA A 38 33.59 43.15 25.23
CA ALA A 38 34.25 43.24 26.56
C ALA A 38 34.75 44.67 26.97
N PRO A 39 35.34 44.94 28.18
CA PRO A 39 35.90 43.97 29.16
C PRO A 39 35.84 44.28 30.69
N GLN A 40 36.30 43.29 31.48
CA GLN A 40 37.10 43.38 32.73
C GLN A 40 36.54 43.81 34.12
N ASP A 41 37.25 43.26 35.12
CA ASP A 41 37.43 43.65 36.53
C ASP A 41 36.43 43.32 37.66
N GLY A 42 37.00 42.87 38.79
CA GLY A 42 36.57 43.31 40.14
C GLY A 42 36.05 42.24 41.10
N GLY A 43 36.94 41.62 41.90
CA GLY A 43 36.57 40.58 42.87
C GLY A 43 36.09 41.05 44.26
N GLY A 44 36.02 40.08 45.19
CA GLY A 44 36.40 40.31 46.59
C GLY A 44 35.34 40.12 47.69
N GLY A 45 35.44 39.00 48.40
CA GLY A 45 35.09 38.82 49.82
C GLY A 45 33.60 38.72 50.23
N ALA A 46 33.24 38.27 51.43
CA ALA A 46 33.89 37.45 52.47
C ALA A 46 32.94 37.43 53.70
N GLY A 47 32.93 36.33 54.48
CA GLY A 47 32.25 36.21 55.78
C GLY A 47 30.81 35.64 55.73
N GLY A 48 30.38 34.79 56.66
CA GLY A 48 31.12 34.17 57.77
C GLY A 48 30.25 33.31 58.70
N GLU A 49 30.86 32.26 59.26
CA GLU A 49 30.68 31.78 60.66
C GLU A 49 29.32 31.15 61.12
N ASN A 50 29.20 29.84 60.86
CA ASN A 50 29.08 28.68 61.78
C ASN A 50 28.17 28.65 63.07
N PRO A 51 27.70 27.43 63.53
CA PRO A 51 26.71 27.20 64.60
C PRO A 51 27.32 26.68 65.96
N PRO A 52 26.51 26.20 66.94
CA PRO A 52 26.32 24.73 67.06
C PRO A 52 24.97 24.17 67.60
N VAL A 53 24.76 22.88 67.27
CA VAL A 53 24.03 21.74 67.89
C VAL A 53 23.63 21.82 69.39
N GLY A 54 22.46 21.24 69.74
CA GLY A 54 22.29 20.34 70.91
C GLY A 54 21.20 20.66 71.95
N GLY A 55 20.51 19.63 72.49
CA GLY A 55 19.65 19.74 73.69
C GLY A 55 18.62 18.62 73.89
N ASP A 56 18.79 17.80 74.94
CA ASP A 56 17.92 16.67 75.35
C ASP A 56 16.79 17.05 76.35
N GLY A 57 15.80 16.15 76.47
CA GLY A 57 14.92 15.97 77.65
C GLY A 57 13.48 16.53 77.53
N GLY A 58 12.46 15.95 78.17
CA GLY A 58 12.39 14.69 78.94
C GLY A 58 11.17 14.60 79.89
N ASN A 59 10.53 13.42 79.91
CA ASN A 59 9.74 12.83 81.02
C ASN A 59 8.32 13.31 81.42
N GLY A 60 7.40 12.34 81.60
CA GLY A 60 6.48 12.26 82.76
C GLY A 60 4.94 12.31 82.51
N GLY A 61 4.18 11.35 83.07
CA GLY A 61 2.73 11.50 83.29
C GLY A 61 1.86 10.21 83.28
N ASP A 62 1.75 9.52 84.41
CA ASP A 62 1.02 8.25 84.63
C ASP A 62 -0.53 8.25 84.51
N GLY A 63 -1.08 7.06 84.20
CA GLY A 63 -2.33 6.49 84.78
C GLY A 63 -3.70 6.87 84.16
N GLY A 64 -4.72 6.00 84.09
CA GLY A 64 -4.79 4.56 84.36
C GLY A 64 -6.23 4.02 84.49
N ASN A 65 -6.39 2.68 84.40
CA ASN A 65 -7.50 1.83 84.90
C ASN A 65 -8.80 1.60 84.07
N GLY A 66 -9.05 0.33 83.69
CA GLY A 66 -10.21 -0.43 84.24
C GLY A 66 -11.36 -0.95 83.33
N GLY A 67 -11.34 -2.25 82.97
CA GLY A 67 -12.51 -3.14 82.74
C GLY A 67 -13.42 -2.88 81.50
N GLU A 68 -14.20 -3.82 80.95
CA GLU A 68 -14.33 -5.29 81.09
C GLU A 68 -14.65 -5.89 79.69
N GLY A 69 -14.62 -7.22 79.54
CA GLY A 69 -14.67 -7.88 78.22
C GLY A 69 -16.07 -7.99 77.57
N GLY A 70 -16.09 -8.13 76.24
CA GLY A 70 -17.28 -8.41 75.44
C GLY A 70 -16.94 -9.29 74.23
N HIS A 71 -17.79 -10.29 73.96
CA HIS A 71 -17.65 -11.28 72.88
C HIS A 71 -17.27 -10.69 71.51
N GLY A 72 -16.37 -11.36 70.80
CA GLY A 72 -15.95 -10.98 69.46
C GLY A 72 -16.90 -11.47 68.36
N VAL A 73 -16.80 -10.80 67.21
CA VAL A 73 -17.00 -11.36 65.86
C VAL A 73 -16.04 -10.60 64.95
N ASP A 74 -14.78 -11.02 64.93
CA ASP A 74 -13.86 -10.64 63.87
C ASP A 74 -14.35 -11.30 62.58
N GLY A 75 -15.23 -10.59 61.89
CA GLY A 75 -15.70 -10.89 60.53
C GLY A 75 -14.57 -10.67 59.53
N GLY A 76 -13.46 -11.39 59.71
CA GLY A 76 -12.41 -11.54 58.72
C GLY A 76 -12.99 -12.25 57.51
N ASN A 77 -13.62 -11.48 56.63
CA ASN A 77 -13.94 -11.92 55.28
C ASN A 77 -12.61 -12.12 54.55
N GLY A 78 -12.01 -13.29 54.75
CA GLY A 78 -10.93 -13.79 53.93
C GLY A 78 -11.47 -13.94 52.53
N GLY A 79 -11.38 -12.87 51.74
CA GLY A 79 -11.63 -12.93 50.31
C GLY A 79 -10.84 -14.09 49.76
N ALA A 80 -11.52 -15.01 49.07
CA ALA A 80 -10.84 -16.11 48.41
C ALA A 80 -9.72 -15.54 47.55
N PRO A 81 -8.54 -16.18 47.49
CA PRO A 81 -7.43 -15.67 46.69
C PRO A 81 -7.93 -15.46 45.26
N GLU A 82 -7.84 -14.22 44.80
CA GLU A 82 -8.30 -13.83 43.48
C GLU A 82 -7.41 -14.54 42.46
N VAL A 83 -7.95 -15.59 41.84
CA VAL A 83 -7.23 -16.36 40.84
C VAL A 83 -7.08 -15.47 39.63
N ARG A 84 -5.83 -15.22 39.23
CA ARG A 84 -5.48 -14.59 37.96
C ARG A 84 -4.56 -15.50 37.19
N TYR A 85 -4.60 -15.40 35.88
CA TYR A 85 -3.70 -16.12 34.99
C TYR A 85 -2.86 -15.14 34.18
N THR A 86 -1.58 -15.46 34.05
CA THR A 86 -0.64 -14.65 33.27
C THR A 86 -0.90 -14.85 31.78
N LEU A 87 -1.18 -13.75 31.08
CA LEU A 87 -1.14 -13.63 29.63
C LEU A 87 0.24 -13.06 29.26
N SER A 88 1.00 -13.76 28.41
CA SER A 88 2.32 -13.35 27.93
C SER A 88 2.35 -13.29 26.41
N VAL A 89 2.96 -12.24 25.86
CA VAL A 89 3.16 -12.05 24.43
C VAL A 89 4.66 -11.96 24.12
N THR A 90 5.15 -12.83 23.24
CA THR A 90 6.51 -12.79 22.71
C THR A 90 6.50 -12.18 21.33
N LYS A 91 7.27 -11.09 21.11
CA LYS A 91 7.52 -10.58 19.76
C LYS A 91 8.77 -11.24 19.17
N THR A 92 8.69 -11.70 17.93
CA THR A 92 9.80 -12.27 17.17
C THR A 92 10.01 -11.47 15.87
N ALA A 93 11.27 -11.25 15.48
CA ALA A 93 11.65 -10.49 14.28
C ALA A 93 10.99 -9.10 14.11
N SER A 94 10.78 -8.42 15.25
CA SER A 94 10.38 -6.99 15.38
C SER A 94 11.42 -6.02 14.78
N PRO A 95 11.12 -4.73 14.50
CA PRO A 95 10.05 -3.87 15.06
C PRO A 95 8.61 -4.22 14.66
N GLY A 96 7.66 -3.67 15.41
CA GLY A 96 6.25 -4.03 15.40
C GLY A 96 5.71 -4.05 16.83
N LEU A 97 4.44 -3.68 17.02
CA LEU A 97 3.78 -3.55 18.32
C LEU A 97 2.64 -4.56 18.46
N VAL A 98 2.33 -4.94 19.69
CA VAL A 98 1.11 -5.71 20.03
C VAL A 98 0.44 -5.04 21.21
N ARG A 99 -0.87 -4.80 21.13
CA ARG A 99 -1.66 -4.16 22.19
C ARG A 99 -2.99 -4.88 22.37
N GLY A 100 -3.50 -4.94 23.60
CA GLY A 100 -4.83 -5.48 23.87
C GLY A 100 -5.08 -5.75 25.35
N GLY A 101 -6.22 -5.29 25.87
CA GLY A 101 -6.53 -5.37 27.29
C GLY A 101 -5.39 -4.74 28.13
N PRO A 102 -4.75 -5.49 29.05
CA PRO A 102 -3.62 -4.99 29.84
C PRO A 102 -2.25 -5.12 29.15
N ILE A 103 -2.16 -5.64 27.92
CA ILE A 103 -0.92 -5.81 27.17
C ILE A 103 -0.60 -4.57 26.33
N ASP A 104 0.64 -4.08 26.43
CA ASP A 104 1.25 -3.13 25.49
C ASP A 104 2.71 -3.54 25.26
N CYS A 105 2.97 -4.33 24.21
CA CYS A 105 4.31 -4.83 23.86
C CYS A 105 5.27 -3.77 23.28
N GLY A 106 5.02 -2.48 23.54
CA GLY A 106 6.06 -1.45 23.57
C GLY A 106 6.74 -1.30 24.94
N THR A 107 6.07 -1.70 26.04
CA THR A 107 6.51 -1.48 27.42
C THR A 107 6.29 -2.67 28.37
N ALA A 108 5.14 -3.35 28.28
CA ALA A 108 4.74 -4.47 29.13
C ALA A 108 4.11 -5.59 28.29
N CYS A 109 4.87 -6.66 28.06
CA CYS A 109 4.45 -7.81 27.24
C CYS A 109 3.79 -8.95 28.04
N SER A 110 3.52 -8.76 29.33
CA SER A 110 2.91 -9.78 30.19
C SER A 110 2.08 -9.14 31.29
N ALA A 111 0.93 -9.72 31.62
CA ALA A 111 0.00 -9.21 32.63
C ALA A 111 -0.88 -10.33 33.21
N ASP A 112 -1.30 -10.17 34.47
CA ASP A 112 -2.20 -11.10 35.16
C ASP A 112 -3.67 -10.71 35.00
N VAL A 113 -4.43 -11.57 34.33
CA VAL A 113 -5.82 -11.33 33.88
C VAL A 113 -6.80 -12.23 34.66
N GLU A 114 -8.03 -11.75 34.86
CA GLU A 114 -9.10 -12.52 35.52
C GLU A 114 -9.62 -13.66 34.62
N PRO A 115 -9.90 -14.86 35.17
CA PRO A 115 -10.43 -16.00 34.43
C PRO A 115 -11.73 -15.69 33.68
N GLY A 116 -11.83 -16.13 32.43
CA GLY A 116 -12.96 -15.88 31.54
C GLY A 116 -12.95 -14.51 30.84
N THR A 117 -11.91 -13.69 31.05
CA THR A 117 -11.76 -12.42 30.32
C THR A 117 -11.42 -12.69 28.86
N GLU A 118 -12.18 -12.08 27.94
CA GLU A 118 -11.83 -12.00 26.52
C GLU A 118 -10.85 -10.83 26.29
N VAL A 119 -9.72 -11.11 25.64
CA VAL A 119 -8.70 -10.12 25.29
C VAL A 119 -8.51 -10.14 23.77
N VAL A 120 -8.78 -8.99 23.15
CA VAL A 120 -8.49 -8.74 21.74
C VAL A 120 -7.10 -8.12 21.65
N LEU A 121 -6.14 -8.87 21.12
CA LEU A 121 -4.79 -8.43 20.78
C LEU A 121 -4.77 -7.93 19.33
N THR A 122 -4.12 -6.79 19.11
CA THR A 122 -3.92 -6.19 17.80
C THR A 122 -2.42 -6.01 17.57
N ALA A 123 -1.92 -6.61 16.49
CA ALA A 123 -0.60 -6.32 15.95
C ALA A 123 -0.62 -4.97 15.21
N SER A 124 0.49 -4.25 15.22
CA SER A 124 0.69 -3.06 14.42
C SER A 124 2.09 -3.07 13.89
N GLU A 125 2.21 -2.94 12.57
CA GLU A 125 3.47 -2.90 11.86
C GLU A 125 4.24 -1.61 12.19
N GLU A 126 5.56 -1.68 12.07
CA GLU A 126 6.47 -0.55 12.17
C GLU A 126 7.23 -0.43 10.84
N GLU A 127 7.75 0.77 10.56
CA GLU A 127 8.31 1.12 9.26
C GLU A 127 9.37 0.11 8.77
N GLY A 128 9.14 -0.46 7.59
CA GLY A 128 10.01 -1.46 6.97
C GLY A 128 9.77 -2.91 7.42
N TYR A 129 8.75 -3.17 8.25
CA TYR A 129 8.41 -4.49 8.77
C TYR A 129 6.94 -4.81 8.57
N PHE A 130 6.64 -6.05 8.16
CA PHE A 130 5.28 -6.58 8.03
C PHE A 130 4.99 -7.64 9.09
N PHE A 131 3.71 -7.89 9.37
CA PHE A 131 3.26 -8.93 10.28
C PHE A 131 3.21 -10.28 9.55
N GLN A 132 4.02 -11.24 10.01
CA GLN A 132 4.09 -12.59 9.44
C GLN A 132 3.09 -13.55 10.10
N GLY A 133 2.60 -13.24 11.30
CA GLY A 133 1.52 -13.99 11.93
C GLY A 133 1.71 -14.34 13.40
N TRP A 134 0.67 -14.95 13.96
CA TRP A 134 0.56 -15.36 15.35
C TRP A 134 0.95 -16.83 15.58
N GLY A 135 1.42 -17.11 16.80
CA GLY A 135 1.62 -18.45 17.34
C GLY A 135 1.19 -18.58 18.81
N GLY A 136 1.31 -19.80 19.34
CA GLY A 136 0.89 -20.14 20.70
C GLY A 136 -0.63 -20.35 20.79
N ALA A 137 -1.29 -19.62 21.68
CA ALA A 137 -2.75 -19.58 21.78
C ALA A 137 -3.42 -18.85 20.60
N CYS A 138 -2.73 -17.87 20.01
CA CYS A 138 -3.13 -17.24 18.76
C CYS A 138 -2.60 -18.03 17.54
N ARG A 139 -3.28 -17.91 16.39
CA ARG A 139 -2.91 -18.56 15.13
C ARG A 139 -3.39 -17.74 13.94
N GLY A 140 -2.79 -17.97 12.77
CA GLY A 140 -3.09 -17.23 11.56
C GLY A 140 -2.36 -15.90 11.50
N ASP A 141 -2.65 -15.13 10.47
CA ASP A 141 -1.91 -13.94 10.04
C ASP A 141 -2.75 -12.66 10.06
N GLU A 142 -4.06 -12.76 10.37
CA GLU A 142 -4.89 -11.59 10.65
C GLU A 142 -4.26 -10.72 11.75
N LEU A 143 -4.20 -9.40 11.56
CA LEU A 143 -3.63 -8.45 12.54
C LEU A 143 -4.33 -8.47 13.91
N ILE A 144 -5.50 -9.12 14.03
CA ILE A 144 -6.29 -9.24 15.25
C ILE A 144 -6.31 -10.70 15.71
N CYS A 145 -5.96 -10.94 16.97
CA CYS A 145 -6.20 -12.22 17.64
C CYS A 145 -7.08 -12.00 18.88
N THR A 146 -8.14 -12.80 19.03
CA THR A 146 -8.96 -12.83 20.24
C THR A 146 -8.66 -14.09 21.05
N VAL A 147 -8.35 -13.94 22.33
CA VAL A 147 -8.14 -15.04 23.29
C VAL A 147 -9.06 -14.91 24.50
N VAL A 148 -9.54 -16.02 25.05
CA VAL A 148 -10.27 -16.05 26.32
C VAL A 148 -9.34 -16.65 27.37
N VAL A 149 -9.06 -15.90 28.44
CA VAL A 149 -8.10 -16.31 29.48
C VAL A 149 -8.76 -17.27 30.47
N ASP A 150 -8.74 -18.58 30.20
CA ASP A 150 -9.22 -19.63 31.11
C ASP A 150 -8.09 -20.39 31.85
N GLY A 151 -6.84 -20.10 31.49
CA GLY A 151 -5.61 -20.56 32.10
C GLY A 151 -4.45 -19.62 31.74
N PRO A 152 -3.19 -19.95 32.09
CA PRO A 152 -2.03 -19.22 31.58
C PRO A 152 -1.96 -19.27 30.06
N ILE A 153 -1.70 -18.13 29.41
CA ILE A 153 -1.69 -18.01 27.95
C ILE A 153 -0.36 -17.45 27.47
N ASP A 154 0.27 -18.16 26.54
CA ASP A 154 1.41 -17.69 25.76
C ASP A 154 1.01 -17.44 24.31
N VAL A 155 1.31 -16.24 23.81
CA VAL A 155 1.10 -15.80 22.42
C VAL A 155 2.43 -15.39 21.82
N THR A 156 2.67 -15.72 20.56
CA THR A 156 3.80 -15.21 19.78
C THR A 156 3.28 -14.32 18.66
N ALA A 157 3.92 -13.18 18.41
CA ALA A 157 3.67 -12.29 17.29
C ALA A 157 4.95 -12.16 16.47
N THR A 158 4.93 -12.63 15.23
CA THR A 158 6.11 -12.55 14.35
C THR A 158 5.94 -11.39 13.38
N PHE A 159 6.89 -10.47 13.40
CA PHE A 159 7.09 -9.46 12.37
C PHE A 159 8.25 -9.91 11.48
N SER A 160 8.48 -9.24 10.36
CA SER A 160 9.62 -9.52 9.49
C SER A 160 9.99 -8.31 8.65
N PRO A 161 11.28 -8.09 8.34
CA PRO A 161 11.69 -6.99 7.50
C PRO A 161 11.20 -7.22 6.06
N ALA A 162 10.56 -6.22 5.48
CA ALA A 162 10.27 -6.13 4.06
C ALA A 162 11.45 -5.48 3.33
N ASN A 163 11.61 -5.78 2.05
CA ASN A 163 12.27 -4.84 1.15
C ASN A 163 11.29 -3.70 0.82
N ARG A 164 11.78 -2.47 0.74
CA ARG A 164 11.01 -1.37 0.16
C ARG A 164 11.14 -1.36 -1.36
N MET A 165 10.11 -0.87 -2.04
CA MET A 165 10.18 -0.46 -3.43
C MET A 165 9.46 0.87 -3.64
N PHE A 166 9.92 1.65 -4.61
CA PHE A 166 9.32 2.92 -5.01
C PHE A 166 9.56 3.21 -6.49
N VAL A 167 8.83 4.16 -7.07
CA VAL A 167 9.13 4.74 -8.38
C VAL A 167 9.77 6.13 -8.21
N THR A 168 10.79 6.47 -9.00
CA THR A 168 11.50 7.75 -8.84
C THR A 168 10.57 8.95 -9.04
N SER A 169 10.62 9.90 -8.11
CA SER A 169 9.97 11.22 -8.24
C SER A 169 10.56 12.04 -9.37
N GLY A 170 11.84 11.83 -9.70
CA GLY A 170 12.49 12.34 -10.90
C GLY A 170 12.18 11.53 -12.17
N GLU A 171 12.18 12.22 -13.31
CA GLU A 171 12.22 11.62 -14.65
C GLU A 171 13.60 11.82 -15.26
N TYR A 172 14.13 10.78 -15.90
CA TYR A 172 15.47 10.74 -16.48
C TYR A 172 15.43 10.28 -17.92
N SER A 173 16.31 10.84 -18.76
CA SER A 173 16.55 10.35 -20.11
C SER A 173 17.63 9.26 -20.11
N VAL A 174 17.61 8.37 -21.10
CA VAL A 174 18.64 7.31 -21.26
C VAL A 174 20.07 7.88 -21.22
N PRO A 175 20.42 9.00 -21.88
CA PRO A 175 21.74 9.61 -21.74
C PRO A 175 22.06 10.13 -20.33
N ALA A 176 21.07 10.64 -19.58
CA ALA A 176 21.26 11.12 -18.22
C ALA A 176 21.56 9.96 -17.25
N ILE A 177 20.84 8.83 -17.38
CA ILE A 177 21.09 7.61 -16.61
C ILE A 177 22.52 7.11 -16.85
N LYS A 178 22.92 6.97 -18.13
CA LYS A 178 24.31 6.59 -18.50
C LYS A 178 25.39 7.58 -18.03
N ALA A 179 25.03 8.84 -17.81
CA ALA A 179 25.95 9.86 -17.31
C ALA A 179 26.15 9.80 -15.78
N ALA A 180 25.16 9.30 -15.04
CA ALA A 180 25.27 9.07 -13.60
C ALA A 180 26.11 7.83 -13.27
N GLY A 181 26.07 6.80 -14.11
CA GLY A 181 26.72 5.51 -13.86
C GLY A 181 28.18 5.38 -14.25
N THR A 182 28.74 4.23 -13.91
CA THR A 182 30.15 3.86 -14.14
C THR A 182 30.24 2.51 -14.87
N GLY A 183 31.31 2.28 -15.63
CA GLY A 183 31.46 1.05 -16.40
C GLY A 183 32.37 1.21 -17.59
N SER A 184 32.66 0.10 -18.26
CA SER A 184 33.45 0.04 -19.49
C SER A 184 32.59 0.08 -20.76
N SER A 185 31.33 -0.37 -20.63
CA SER A 185 30.30 -0.35 -21.66
C SER A 185 29.13 0.57 -21.29
N ASP A 186 28.35 0.99 -22.28
CA ASP A 186 27.16 1.82 -22.05
C ASP A 186 26.05 1.06 -21.31
N ALA A 187 25.99 -0.27 -21.45
CA ALA A 187 25.12 -1.15 -20.67
C ALA A 187 25.46 -1.13 -19.16
N GLU A 188 26.74 -1.32 -18.80
CA GLU A 188 27.19 -1.23 -17.39
C GLU A 188 26.95 0.17 -16.79
N ARG A 189 27.18 1.21 -17.60
CA ARG A 189 26.92 2.60 -17.21
C ARG A 189 25.43 2.91 -17.06
N PHE A 190 24.55 2.30 -17.86
CA PHE A 190 23.11 2.45 -17.69
C PHE A 190 22.65 1.75 -16.41
N LEU A 191 23.00 0.47 -16.23
CA LEU A 191 22.59 -0.32 -15.05
C LEU A 191 23.06 0.33 -13.73
N SER A 192 24.35 0.66 -13.63
CA SER A 192 24.90 1.29 -12.42
C SER A 192 24.45 2.74 -12.23
N GLY A 193 24.09 3.44 -13.32
CA GLY A 193 23.53 4.79 -13.27
C GLY A 193 22.11 4.79 -12.74
N ALA A 194 21.29 3.83 -13.18
CA ALA A 194 19.94 3.64 -12.69
C ALA A 194 19.94 3.24 -11.20
N ASP A 195 20.84 2.31 -10.81
CA ASP A 195 21.02 1.92 -9.40
C ASP A 195 21.45 3.11 -8.53
N LYS A 196 22.42 3.91 -9.00
CA LYS A 196 22.84 5.12 -8.30
C LYS A 196 21.71 6.14 -8.12
N LEU A 197 20.83 6.31 -9.11
CA LEU A 197 19.69 7.22 -9.00
C LEU A 197 18.69 6.74 -7.94
N CYS A 198 18.46 5.42 -7.85
CA CYS A 198 17.69 4.82 -6.77
C CYS A 198 18.34 5.01 -5.39
N ASP A 199 19.66 4.76 -5.27
CA ASP A 199 20.40 4.99 -4.01
C ASP A 199 20.33 6.47 -3.59
N ASP A 200 20.53 7.41 -4.52
CA ASP A 200 20.49 8.86 -4.24
C ASP A 200 19.11 9.32 -3.77
N GLU A 201 18.02 8.83 -4.38
CA GLU A 201 16.65 9.19 -3.98
C GLU A 201 16.24 8.55 -2.64
N ALA A 202 16.62 7.30 -2.41
CA ALA A 202 16.42 6.63 -1.12
C ALA A 202 17.15 7.36 0.02
N ILE A 203 18.41 7.75 -0.19
CA ILE A 203 19.19 8.56 0.76
C ILE A 203 18.52 9.92 1.01
N ALA A 204 17.96 10.57 -0.03
CA ALA A 204 17.24 11.83 0.10
C ALA A 204 15.94 11.70 0.92
N ALA A 205 15.27 10.54 0.85
CA ALA A 205 14.13 10.18 1.71
C ALA A 205 14.52 9.75 3.13
N GLY A 206 15.82 9.61 3.43
CA GLY A 206 16.34 9.21 4.75
C GLY A 206 16.64 7.71 4.90
N ILE A 207 16.57 6.93 3.81
CA ILE A 207 16.82 5.50 3.78
C ILE A 207 18.27 5.24 3.36
N SER A 208 19.23 5.36 4.29
CA SER A 208 20.67 5.31 3.99
C SER A 208 21.31 3.92 4.05
N ASP A 209 20.68 2.96 4.71
CA ASP A 209 21.31 1.69 5.12
C ASP A 209 20.73 0.51 4.32
N ALA A 210 20.49 0.71 3.02
CA ALA A 210 19.83 -0.22 2.12
C ALA A 210 20.55 -0.32 0.76
N THR A 211 20.51 -1.48 0.13
CA THR A 211 21.05 -1.71 -1.22
C THR A 211 19.93 -1.63 -2.25
N TRP A 212 19.98 -0.64 -3.16
CA TRP A 212 18.95 -0.48 -4.19
C TRP A 212 19.37 -0.98 -5.56
N ARG A 213 18.40 -1.50 -6.32
CA ARG A 213 18.54 -1.81 -7.74
C ARG A 213 17.35 -1.24 -8.49
N ALA A 214 17.61 -0.56 -9.61
CA ALA A 214 16.56 -0.20 -10.53
C ALA A 214 16.00 -1.47 -11.21
N TYR A 215 14.70 -1.54 -11.53
CA TYR A 215 14.14 -2.66 -12.31
C TYR A 215 14.30 -2.40 -13.81
N VAL A 216 15.51 -2.64 -14.31
CA VAL A 216 15.89 -2.46 -15.71
C VAL A 216 16.73 -3.64 -16.23
N SER A 217 16.64 -3.94 -17.52
CA SER A 217 17.36 -5.04 -18.17
C SER A 217 18.28 -4.63 -19.32
N THR A 218 19.23 -5.51 -19.64
CA THR A 218 20.02 -5.53 -20.89
C THR A 218 19.90 -6.93 -21.51
N SER A 219 20.34 -7.11 -22.75
CA SER A 219 20.35 -8.39 -23.48
C SER A 219 21.07 -9.53 -22.74
N SER A 220 22.00 -9.18 -21.83
CA SER A 220 22.77 -10.11 -21.01
C SER A 220 22.31 -10.17 -19.55
N THR A 221 21.45 -9.25 -19.11
CA THR A 221 21.02 -9.11 -17.70
C THR A 221 19.52 -8.81 -17.63
N PRO A 222 18.64 -9.84 -17.56
CA PRO A 222 17.20 -9.68 -17.29
C PRO A 222 16.94 -8.94 -15.97
N ALA A 223 15.86 -8.17 -15.88
CA ALA A 223 15.57 -7.38 -14.67
C ALA A 223 15.34 -8.25 -13.41
N PRO A 224 14.59 -9.38 -13.46
CA PRO A 224 14.47 -10.29 -12.31
C PRO A 224 15.82 -10.86 -11.83
N SER A 225 16.79 -11.06 -12.73
CA SER A 225 18.11 -11.58 -12.34
C SER A 225 18.88 -10.65 -11.40
N ARG A 226 18.52 -9.36 -11.38
CA ARG A 226 19.12 -8.31 -10.54
C ARG A 226 18.45 -8.22 -9.15
N MET A 227 17.29 -8.84 -9.00
CA MET A 227 16.54 -8.98 -7.73
C MET A 227 16.68 -10.39 -7.12
N MET A 228 17.48 -11.26 -7.75
CA MET A 228 17.55 -12.69 -7.41
C MET A 228 17.93 -12.93 -5.94
N GLY A 229 17.09 -13.72 -5.26
CA GLY A 229 17.27 -14.11 -3.85
C GLY A 229 16.63 -13.14 -2.85
N ALA A 230 16.43 -11.88 -3.24
CA ALA A 230 15.62 -10.95 -2.46
C ALA A 230 14.12 -11.32 -2.58
N ARG A 231 13.33 -11.01 -1.55
CA ARG A 231 11.88 -11.24 -1.53
C ARG A 231 11.13 -10.19 -0.70
N GLY A 232 9.83 -10.13 -0.92
CA GLY A 232 8.84 -9.36 -0.18
C GLY A 232 9.01 -7.86 -0.24
N TRP A 233 8.47 -7.27 -1.32
CA TRP A 233 8.47 -5.84 -1.54
C TRP A 233 7.16 -5.18 -1.15
N VAL A 234 7.28 -4.10 -0.37
CA VAL A 234 6.20 -3.18 -0.01
C VAL A 234 6.51 -1.76 -0.51
N ARG A 235 5.48 -0.97 -0.76
CA ARG A 235 5.61 0.46 -1.09
C ARG A 235 6.01 1.29 0.14
N SER A 236 6.12 2.60 -0.05
CA SER A 236 6.31 3.59 1.02
C SER A 236 5.08 3.78 1.93
N ASP A 237 3.90 3.29 1.55
CA ASP A 237 2.71 3.18 2.42
C ASP A 237 2.52 1.77 3.02
N ASP A 238 3.57 0.95 2.98
CA ASP A 238 3.63 -0.44 3.47
C ASP A 238 2.66 -1.43 2.78
N LEU A 239 1.91 -1.02 1.74
CA LEU A 239 1.12 -1.95 0.94
C LEU A 239 2.03 -2.89 0.11
N PRO A 240 1.68 -4.19 -0.01
CA PRO A 240 2.47 -5.18 -0.72
C PRO A 240 2.48 -4.95 -2.24
N VAL A 241 3.62 -5.12 -2.88
CA VAL A 241 3.74 -5.01 -4.35
C VAL A 241 3.86 -6.40 -4.96
N VAL A 242 4.86 -7.16 -4.53
CA VAL A 242 5.18 -8.50 -5.06
C VAL A 242 6.07 -9.26 -4.06
N ASP A 243 5.91 -10.58 -3.95
CA ASP A 243 6.81 -11.39 -3.11
C ASP A 243 8.13 -11.72 -3.81
N ARG A 244 8.07 -12.09 -5.10
CA ARG A 244 9.20 -12.71 -5.81
C ARG A 244 9.34 -12.17 -7.22
N LEU A 245 10.58 -11.86 -7.60
CA LEU A 245 10.97 -11.41 -8.92
C LEU A 245 12.10 -12.32 -9.41
N GLU A 246 11.76 -13.44 -10.06
CA GLU A 246 12.75 -14.39 -10.60
C GLU A 246 12.50 -14.72 -12.08
N PRO A 247 13.55 -15.00 -12.89
CA PRO A 247 13.41 -15.22 -14.32
C PRO A 247 12.58 -16.47 -14.65
N GLY A 248 11.52 -16.30 -15.44
CA GLY A 248 10.70 -17.40 -15.94
C GLY A 248 9.73 -18.01 -14.92
N ASP A 249 9.49 -17.35 -13.78
CA ASP A 249 8.48 -17.79 -12.81
C ASP A 249 7.04 -17.69 -13.38
N GLN A 250 6.74 -16.68 -14.20
CA GLN A 250 5.44 -16.43 -14.84
C GLN A 250 5.61 -15.67 -16.19
N PRO A 251 4.65 -15.75 -17.14
CA PRO A 251 4.69 -14.98 -18.40
C PRO A 251 4.40 -13.48 -18.22
N ILE A 252 3.76 -13.11 -17.11
CA ILE A 252 3.54 -11.75 -16.63
C ILE A 252 3.79 -11.79 -15.14
N ILE A 253 4.47 -10.79 -14.60
CA ILE A 253 4.72 -10.68 -13.16
C ILE A 253 3.46 -10.10 -12.49
N PRO A 254 2.74 -10.87 -11.64
CA PRO A 254 1.59 -10.35 -10.90
C PRO A 254 2.03 -9.31 -9.87
N LEU A 255 1.23 -8.25 -9.76
CA LEU A 255 1.31 -7.29 -8.67
C LEU A 255 0.07 -7.37 -7.80
N PHE A 256 0.24 -7.12 -6.50
CA PHE A 256 -0.86 -6.88 -5.57
C PHE A 256 -1.35 -5.44 -5.71
N TYR A 257 -0.53 -4.46 -5.34
CA TYR A 257 -0.81 -3.02 -5.52
C TYR A 257 0.20 -2.37 -6.49
N ALA A 258 -0.23 -1.33 -7.22
CA ALA A 258 0.58 -0.71 -8.28
C ALA A 258 1.79 0.07 -7.70
N PRO A 259 2.96 0.07 -8.38
CA PRO A 259 4.20 0.67 -7.90
C PRO A 259 4.27 2.19 -8.11
N ASN A 260 3.19 2.93 -7.80
CA ASN A 260 3.03 4.33 -8.16
C ASN A 260 3.43 5.35 -7.08
N LEU A 261 4.08 4.93 -6.00
CA LEU A 261 4.54 5.84 -4.93
C LEU A 261 6.06 6.03 -4.96
N ASP A 262 6.52 7.26 -4.72
CA ASP A 262 7.95 7.55 -4.50
C ASP A 262 8.41 7.19 -3.08
N ALA A 263 9.71 7.37 -2.83
CA ALA A 263 10.35 7.07 -1.55
C ALA A 263 9.79 7.88 -0.37
N THR A 264 8.99 8.93 -0.62
CA THR A 264 8.31 9.75 0.41
C THR A 264 6.83 9.43 0.58
N GLY A 265 6.27 8.54 -0.25
CA GLY A 265 4.85 8.19 -0.26
C GLY A 265 3.98 9.10 -1.12
N ALA A 266 4.56 9.97 -1.96
CA ALA A 266 3.79 10.77 -2.90
C ALA A 266 3.57 10.01 -4.22
N GLU A 267 2.41 10.21 -4.83
CA GLU A 267 2.04 9.52 -6.07
C GLU A 267 2.78 10.08 -7.29
N GLN A 268 3.28 9.16 -8.14
CA GLN A 268 4.13 9.42 -9.30
C GLN A 268 3.71 8.55 -10.48
N ASN A 269 2.51 8.80 -11.02
CA ASN A 269 2.04 8.14 -12.24
C ASN A 269 2.89 8.56 -13.46
N GLY A 270 2.81 7.81 -14.55
CA GLY A 270 3.55 8.08 -15.79
C GLY A 270 4.51 6.97 -16.21
N PHE A 271 5.29 7.24 -17.27
CA PHE A 271 6.13 6.24 -17.93
C PHE A 271 7.37 5.86 -17.10
N VAL A 272 7.69 4.57 -17.08
CA VAL A 272 8.83 4.00 -16.35
C VAL A 272 9.70 3.20 -17.31
N ILE A 273 10.99 3.55 -17.38
CA ILE A 273 11.96 2.88 -18.23
C ILE A 273 12.34 1.54 -17.59
N THR A 274 12.17 0.44 -18.34
CA THR A 274 12.55 -0.93 -17.90
C THR A 274 13.46 -1.61 -18.92
N GLY A 275 13.20 -1.43 -20.22
CA GLY A 275 13.81 -2.21 -21.30
C GLY A 275 13.41 -3.69 -21.27
N THR A 276 12.27 -4.03 -20.67
CA THR A 276 11.83 -5.42 -20.42
C THR A 276 10.60 -5.83 -21.22
N GLU A 277 10.50 -7.12 -21.57
CA GLU A 277 9.23 -7.81 -21.85
C GLU A 277 8.36 -7.93 -20.57
N PRO A 278 7.08 -8.35 -20.65
CA PRO A 278 6.19 -8.50 -19.48
C PRO A 278 6.68 -9.45 -18.37
N ASP A 279 7.53 -10.43 -18.71
CA ASP A 279 8.16 -11.38 -17.78
C ASP A 279 9.47 -10.85 -17.15
N GLY A 280 9.88 -9.62 -17.48
CA GLY A 280 11.12 -9.02 -17.03
C GLY A 280 12.38 -9.44 -17.80
N THR A 281 12.28 -10.27 -18.84
CA THR A 281 13.39 -10.52 -19.77
C THR A 281 13.65 -9.31 -20.66
N SER A 282 14.81 -9.25 -21.34
CA SER A 282 15.15 -8.07 -22.14
C SER A 282 14.22 -7.92 -23.34
N ALA A 283 13.60 -6.75 -23.46
CA ALA A 283 12.87 -6.34 -24.66
C ALA A 283 13.80 -6.24 -25.88
N PRO A 284 13.25 -6.39 -27.11
CA PRO A 284 13.96 -6.07 -28.34
C PRO A 284 14.23 -4.57 -28.51
N PHE A 285 13.40 -3.70 -27.94
CA PHE A 285 13.65 -2.26 -27.91
C PHE A 285 14.31 -1.89 -26.59
N ASN A 286 15.65 -1.86 -26.58
CA ASN A 286 16.45 -1.50 -25.42
C ASN A 286 17.61 -0.53 -25.77
N CYS A 287 17.44 0.27 -26.83
CA CYS A 287 18.46 1.20 -27.35
C CYS A 287 19.80 0.52 -27.74
N ASP A 288 19.77 -0.70 -28.27
CA ASP A 288 20.94 -1.56 -28.52
C ASP A 288 21.83 -1.70 -27.26
N ASP A 289 21.26 -2.24 -26.17
CA ASP A 289 21.84 -2.26 -24.81
C ASP A 289 22.29 -0.87 -24.34
N PHE A 290 21.43 0.12 -24.57
CA PHE A 290 21.67 1.53 -24.29
C PHE A 290 22.88 2.13 -25.01
N SER A 291 23.49 1.45 -25.99
CA SER A 291 24.64 1.99 -26.73
C SER A 291 24.24 2.97 -27.85
N SER A 292 23.01 2.87 -28.35
CA SER A 292 22.47 3.74 -29.40
C SER A 292 21.72 4.97 -28.83
N SER A 293 21.73 6.07 -29.58
CA SER A 293 20.82 7.21 -29.39
C SER A 293 19.58 7.13 -30.29
N ASP A 294 19.54 6.18 -31.20
CA ASP A 294 18.46 5.97 -32.17
C ASP A 294 17.56 4.82 -31.71
N GLY A 295 16.28 4.89 -32.02
CA GLY A 295 15.28 3.89 -31.62
C GLY A 295 14.60 4.22 -30.28
N MET A 296 14.08 3.18 -29.64
CA MET A 296 13.31 3.28 -28.40
C MET A 296 13.82 2.28 -27.34
N VAL A 297 13.54 2.59 -26.07
CA VAL A 297 13.57 1.64 -24.96
C VAL A 297 12.14 1.38 -24.51
N ASP A 298 11.76 0.10 -24.37
CA ASP A 298 10.46 -0.29 -23.85
C ASP A 298 10.34 0.00 -22.35
N GLY A 299 9.10 0.18 -21.91
CA GLY A 299 8.75 0.50 -20.55
C GLY A 299 7.26 0.38 -20.30
N GLY A 300 6.90 0.57 -19.04
CA GLY A 300 5.53 0.52 -18.58
C GLY A 300 5.09 1.80 -17.90
N PHE A 301 4.08 1.68 -17.06
CA PHE A 301 3.47 2.82 -16.36
C PHE A 301 3.34 2.52 -14.86
N ALA A 302 3.73 3.48 -14.02
CA ALA A 302 3.82 3.28 -12.58
C ALA A 302 2.46 2.98 -11.93
N GLN A 303 1.37 3.55 -12.47
CA GLN A 303 0.00 3.35 -12.00
C GLN A 303 -0.67 2.09 -12.56
N SER A 304 0.10 1.15 -13.11
CA SER A 304 -0.41 -0.03 -13.80
C SER A 304 -0.05 -1.35 -13.14
N GLY A 305 -0.79 -2.40 -13.52
CA GLY A 305 -0.58 -3.81 -13.21
C GLY A 305 -0.38 -4.63 -14.49
N GLY A 306 -0.77 -5.90 -14.48
CA GLY A 306 -0.66 -6.82 -15.62
C GLY A 306 0.71 -6.81 -16.32
N TRP A 307 0.72 -6.73 -17.65
CA TRP A 307 1.96 -6.46 -18.43
C TRP A 307 2.33 -4.97 -18.45
N ARG A 308 1.37 -4.08 -18.19
CA ARG A 308 1.47 -2.64 -18.45
C ARG A 308 2.41 -1.92 -17.48
N TRP A 309 2.69 -2.47 -16.31
CA TRP A 309 3.67 -1.90 -15.39
C TRP A 309 5.11 -1.99 -15.91
N THR A 310 5.45 -3.00 -16.74
CA THR A 310 6.80 -3.22 -17.28
C THR A 310 6.95 -3.02 -18.78
N SER A 311 5.91 -3.29 -19.59
CA SER A 311 6.06 -3.43 -21.05
C SER A 311 4.76 -3.09 -21.80
N ASP A 312 4.59 -1.83 -22.19
CA ASP A 312 3.43 -1.34 -22.97
C ASP A 312 3.78 -0.23 -23.98
N ALA A 313 4.76 0.61 -23.67
CA ALA A 313 5.12 1.76 -24.50
C ALA A 313 6.64 1.91 -24.62
N GLY A 314 7.09 2.71 -25.59
CA GLY A 314 8.51 3.01 -25.78
C GLY A 314 8.84 4.48 -25.50
N LEU A 315 10.09 4.74 -25.10
CA LEU A 315 10.68 6.07 -24.92
C LEU A 315 11.90 6.25 -25.84
N GLU A 316 12.07 7.45 -26.41
CA GLU A 316 13.17 7.74 -27.35
C GLU A 316 14.57 7.72 -26.69
N CYS A 317 15.48 6.92 -27.25
CA CYS A 317 16.86 6.77 -26.78
C CYS A 317 17.70 8.06 -26.84
N SER A 318 17.27 9.02 -27.67
CA SER A 318 18.00 10.28 -27.96
C SER A 318 18.12 11.22 -26.76
N GLY A 319 17.24 11.04 -25.78
CA GLY A 319 17.09 11.93 -24.62
C GLY A 319 16.28 13.20 -24.89
N SER A 320 15.49 13.22 -25.97
CA SER A 320 14.36 14.14 -26.17
C SER A 320 13.26 13.98 -25.11
N SER A 321 13.15 12.77 -24.56
CA SER A 321 12.13 12.31 -23.62
C SER A 321 12.78 11.75 -22.35
N SER A 322 12.03 11.75 -21.26
CA SER A 322 12.44 11.25 -19.95
C SER A 322 11.35 10.35 -19.34
N GLY A 323 11.75 9.43 -18.47
CA GLY A 323 10.86 8.53 -17.76
C GLY A 323 11.42 8.18 -16.39
N ARG A 324 10.58 7.59 -15.54
CA ARG A 324 10.94 7.22 -14.17
C ARG A 324 11.70 5.88 -14.15
N LEU A 325 12.17 5.48 -12.97
CA LEU A 325 12.73 4.16 -12.69
C LEU A 325 11.96 3.53 -11.52
N TYR A 326 11.69 2.22 -11.56
CA TYR A 326 11.34 1.49 -10.34
C TYR A 326 12.62 1.16 -9.58
N CYS A 327 12.62 1.39 -8.28
CA CYS A 327 13.73 1.15 -7.37
C CYS A 327 13.31 0.09 -6.35
N PHE A 328 14.04 -1.03 -6.32
CA PHE A 328 13.79 -2.16 -5.43
C PHE A 328 14.98 -2.33 -4.48
N GLN A 329 14.71 -2.39 -3.18
CA GLN A 329 15.68 -2.80 -2.18
C GLN A 329 15.95 -4.32 -2.31
N ILE A 330 17.18 -4.78 -2.11
CA ILE A 330 17.55 -6.20 -2.28
C ILE A 330 18.18 -6.86 -1.04
N ASP A 331 18.05 -6.26 0.14
CA ASP A 331 18.73 -6.72 1.36
C ASP A 331 18.01 -7.88 2.06
N ASN A 332 16.68 -7.94 1.96
CA ASN A 332 15.85 -8.92 2.67
C ASN A 332 15.48 -10.12 1.77
N THR A 333 15.43 -11.31 2.39
CA THR A 333 15.10 -12.58 1.70
C THR A 333 13.86 -13.25 2.30
N THR A 334 13.09 -12.52 3.11
CA THR A 334 11.89 -13.02 3.77
C THR A 334 10.73 -13.05 2.78
N ALA A 335 9.93 -14.13 2.80
CA ALA A 335 8.73 -14.17 1.98
C ALA A 335 7.66 -13.24 2.58
N LEU A 336 7.05 -12.41 1.75
CA LEU A 336 5.91 -11.57 2.07
C LEU A 336 4.74 -12.45 2.48
N ASN A 337 4.18 -12.19 3.66
CA ASN A 337 2.92 -12.83 4.04
C ASN A 337 1.77 -11.87 3.72
N PHE A 338 1.22 -11.98 2.52
CA PHE A 338 -0.01 -11.26 2.17
C PHE A 338 -1.21 -12.02 2.74
N THR A 339 -1.90 -11.40 3.70
CA THR A 339 -3.19 -11.90 4.21
C THR A 339 -4.32 -11.38 3.32
N PRO A 340 -5.06 -12.25 2.61
CA PRO A 340 -6.20 -11.84 1.78
C PRO A 340 -7.22 -11.02 2.58
N ALA A 341 -7.59 -9.85 2.07
CA ALA A 341 -8.63 -9.05 2.70
C ALA A 341 -9.99 -9.77 2.59
N LYS A 342 -10.80 -9.67 3.66
CA LYS A 342 -12.20 -10.13 3.65
C LYS A 342 -13.04 -9.04 2.98
N GLY A 343 -13.85 -9.44 2.00
CA GLY A 343 -14.71 -8.53 1.26
C GLY A 343 -15.50 -9.27 0.18
N ARG A 344 -16.34 -8.53 -0.53
CA ARG A 344 -17.10 -9.02 -1.69
C ARG A 344 -16.16 -9.28 -2.87
N ARG A 345 -16.42 -10.28 -3.70
CA ARG A 345 -15.54 -10.60 -4.84
C ARG A 345 -15.75 -9.67 -6.02
N ALA A 346 -14.65 -9.25 -6.64
CA ALA A 346 -14.64 -8.56 -7.92
C ALA A 346 -13.55 -9.12 -8.83
N PHE A 347 -13.82 -9.20 -10.14
CA PHE A 347 -12.90 -9.70 -11.16
C PHE A 347 -13.28 -9.14 -12.54
N ARG A 348 -12.57 -9.52 -13.61
CA ARG A 348 -12.99 -9.29 -15.01
C ARG A 348 -13.29 -10.57 -15.77
N THR A 349 -14.24 -10.52 -16.71
CA THR A 349 -14.48 -11.64 -17.64
C THR A 349 -13.39 -11.76 -18.69
N ALA A 350 -13.31 -12.93 -19.32
CA ALA A 350 -12.77 -13.03 -20.68
C ALA A 350 -13.54 -12.12 -21.66
N PRO A 351 -12.97 -11.81 -22.84
CA PRO A 351 -13.66 -11.00 -23.85
C PRO A 351 -15.05 -11.52 -24.21
N VAL A 352 -16.04 -10.62 -24.24
CA VAL A 352 -17.39 -10.92 -24.74
C VAL A 352 -17.47 -10.73 -26.25
N ALA A 353 -18.53 -11.26 -26.87
CA ALA A 353 -18.68 -11.24 -28.33
C ALA A 353 -18.74 -9.83 -28.95
N SER A 354 -19.23 -8.81 -28.23
CA SER A 354 -19.28 -7.40 -28.63
C SER A 354 -19.79 -6.53 -27.45
N GLY A 355 -19.83 -5.21 -27.58
CA GLY A 355 -20.59 -4.34 -26.67
C GLY A 355 -22.11 -4.51 -26.80
N ALA A 356 -22.60 -5.06 -27.92
CA ALA A 356 -24.02 -5.19 -28.24
C ALA A 356 -24.65 -6.53 -27.78
N VAL A 357 -24.18 -7.09 -26.67
CA VAL A 357 -24.69 -8.37 -26.12
C VAL A 357 -25.91 -8.19 -25.21
N GLY A 358 -26.18 -6.97 -24.76
CA GLY A 358 -27.25 -6.63 -23.83
C GLY A 358 -26.86 -6.84 -22.36
N LEU A 359 -27.43 -6.01 -21.48
CA LEU A 359 -27.13 -5.99 -20.04
C LEU A 359 -27.24 -7.36 -19.37
N ALA A 360 -28.27 -8.13 -19.71
CA ALA A 360 -28.49 -9.47 -19.16
C ALA A 360 -27.44 -10.51 -19.61
N ALA A 361 -26.79 -10.31 -20.76
CA ALA A 361 -25.71 -11.18 -21.22
C ALA A 361 -24.38 -10.86 -20.51
N PHE A 362 -24.12 -9.58 -20.21
CA PHE A 362 -23.00 -9.19 -19.35
C PHE A 362 -23.17 -9.78 -17.93
N ASP A 363 -24.35 -9.67 -17.34
CA ASP A 363 -24.64 -10.28 -16.03
C ASP A 363 -24.52 -11.81 -16.08
N ALA A 364 -24.96 -12.46 -17.17
CA ALA A 364 -24.79 -13.90 -17.35
C ALA A 364 -23.32 -14.32 -17.51
N ALA A 365 -22.48 -13.51 -18.16
CA ALA A 365 -21.04 -13.75 -18.25
C ALA A 365 -20.37 -13.67 -16.87
N CYS A 366 -20.77 -12.71 -16.04
CA CYS A 366 -20.32 -12.61 -14.66
C CYS A 366 -20.75 -13.80 -13.79
N ALA A 367 -22.03 -14.19 -13.86
CA ALA A 367 -22.52 -15.36 -13.13
C ALA A 367 -21.79 -16.65 -13.56
N THR A 368 -21.58 -16.85 -14.87
CA THR A 368 -20.89 -18.04 -15.40
C THR A 368 -19.44 -18.10 -14.90
N ALA A 369 -18.70 -16.99 -14.96
CA ALA A 369 -17.30 -16.95 -14.50
C ALA A 369 -17.18 -17.14 -12.98
N ALA A 370 -18.14 -16.64 -12.20
CA ALA A 370 -18.20 -16.88 -10.75
C ALA A 370 -18.54 -18.34 -10.41
N ASP A 371 -19.53 -18.94 -11.09
CA ASP A 371 -19.91 -20.35 -10.95
C ASP A 371 -18.72 -21.28 -11.30
N GLU A 372 -17.97 -20.97 -12.36
CA GLU A 372 -16.78 -21.72 -12.78
C GLU A 372 -15.61 -21.59 -11.81
N ALA A 373 -15.44 -20.43 -11.17
CA ALA A 373 -14.47 -20.21 -10.09
C ALA A 373 -14.92 -20.80 -8.73
N GLY A 374 -16.20 -21.20 -8.61
CA GLY A 374 -16.78 -21.71 -7.36
C GLY A 374 -17.02 -20.63 -6.31
N PHE A 375 -17.28 -19.38 -6.72
CA PHE A 375 -17.69 -18.31 -5.81
C PHE A 375 -19.18 -18.43 -5.47
N ASP A 376 -19.51 -18.26 -4.19
CA ASP A 376 -20.89 -18.12 -3.74
C ASP A 376 -21.42 -16.69 -4.03
N GLY A 377 -22.74 -16.56 -4.14
CA GLY A 377 -23.42 -15.26 -4.24
C GLY A 377 -23.75 -14.81 -5.68
N PRO A 378 -24.64 -13.81 -5.84
CA PRO A 378 -25.00 -13.27 -7.14
C PRO A 378 -23.97 -12.25 -7.63
N PHE A 379 -23.51 -12.41 -8.87
CA PHE A 379 -22.61 -11.48 -9.55
C PHE A 379 -23.34 -10.70 -10.65
N ARG A 380 -22.95 -9.44 -10.84
CA ARG A 380 -23.39 -8.60 -11.97
C ARG A 380 -22.23 -7.83 -12.58
N ALA A 381 -22.39 -7.45 -13.83
CA ALA A 381 -21.42 -6.61 -14.51
C ALA A 381 -21.47 -5.17 -13.97
N LEU A 382 -20.32 -4.50 -13.80
CA LEU A 382 -20.27 -3.07 -13.48
C LEU A 382 -20.27 -2.24 -14.76
N VAL A 383 -21.46 -2.14 -15.38
CA VAL A 383 -21.72 -1.35 -16.58
C VAL A 383 -22.91 -0.40 -16.40
N SER A 384 -22.74 0.83 -16.90
CA SER A 384 -23.76 1.88 -16.93
C SER A 384 -24.68 1.74 -18.15
N THR A 385 -25.81 2.43 -18.11
CA THR A 385 -26.73 2.65 -19.23
C THR A 385 -27.20 4.11 -19.22
N GLN A 386 -27.94 4.54 -20.25
CA GLN A 386 -28.59 5.86 -20.27
C GLN A 386 -29.62 6.09 -19.15
N SER A 387 -30.15 5.02 -18.53
CA SER A 387 -31.18 5.11 -17.48
C SER A 387 -30.71 4.80 -16.06
N GLU A 388 -29.55 4.15 -15.91
CA GLU A 388 -29.07 3.58 -14.64
C GLU A 388 -27.53 3.57 -14.64
N SER A 389 -26.91 4.13 -13.61
CA SER A 389 -25.45 4.09 -13.46
C SER A 389 -25.00 2.71 -12.99
N ALA A 390 -23.80 2.30 -13.36
CA ALA A 390 -23.24 1.01 -12.97
C ALA A 390 -23.31 0.79 -11.46
N SER A 391 -23.01 1.83 -10.67
CA SER A 391 -23.02 1.79 -9.21
C SER A 391 -24.39 1.61 -8.58
N SER A 392 -25.46 2.15 -9.18
CA SER A 392 -26.81 2.05 -8.62
C SER A 392 -27.38 0.62 -8.62
N ARG A 393 -26.69 -0.30 -9.31
CA ARG A 393 -26.98 -1.75 -9.37
C ARG A 393 -26.38 -2.54 -8.20
N PHE A 394 -25.59 -1.88 -7.34
CA PHE A 394 -24.90 -2.45 -6.18
C PHE A 394 -25.26 -1.70 -4.90
N MET A 395 -25.17 -2.37 -3.75
CA MET A 395 -25.36 -1.72 -2.44
C MET A 395 -24.02 -1.35 -1.81
N ASP A 396 -24.04 -0.31 -0.98
CA ASP A 396 -22.94 -0.01 -0.07
C ASP A 396 -22.81 -1.12 1.00
N GLY A 397 -21.60 -1.37 1.49
CA GLY A 397 -21.29 -2.53 2.33
C GLY A 397 -19.78 -2.83 2.36
N ASP A 398 -19.43 -4.09 2.58
CA ASP A 398 -18.03 -4.52 2.60
C ASP A 398 -17.31 -4.18 1.28
N PRO A 399 -16.02 -3.79 1.32
CA PRO A 399 -15.27 -3.43 0.12
C PRO A 399 -15.13 -4.63 -0.82
N TRP A 400 -14.87 -4.35 -2.10
CA TRP A 400 -14.59 -5.40 -3.07
C TRP A 400 -13.11 -5.75 -3.12
N VAL A 401 -12.86 -7.06 -3.17
CA VAL A 401 -11.54 -7.67 -3.26
C VAL A 401 -11.43 -8.53 -4.52
N ARG A 402 -10.24 -8.55 -5.10
CA ARG A 402 -9.85 -9.46 -6.17
C ARG A 402 -9.96 -10.94 -5.76
N PRO A 403 -9.86 -11.90 -6.71
CA PRO A 403 -9.80 -13.33 -6.41
C PRO A 403 -8.68 -13.70 -5.43
N ASP A 404 -7.53 -13.04 -5.53
CA ASP A 404 -6.38 -13.18 -4.63
C ASP A 404 -6.55 -12.49 -3.26
N GLY A 405 -7.59 -11.66 -3.09
CA GLY A 405 -7.91 -10.94 -1.86
C GLY A 405 -7.33 -9.52 -1.76
N VAL A 406 -6.76 -8.97 -2.83
CA VAL A 406 -6.34 -7.56 -2.88
C VAL A 406 -7.57 -6.64 -2.91
N MET A 407 -7.60 -5.59 -2.07
CA MET A 407 -8.71 -4.62 -2.07
C MET A 407 -8.61 -3.71 -3.30
N LEU A 408 -9.72 -3.54 -4.04
CA LEU A 408 -9.76 -2.60 -5.16
C LEU A 408 -9.86 -1.14 -4.71
N ALA A 409 -10.50 -0.89 -3.57
CA ALA A 409 -10.59 0.42 -2.90
C ALA A 409 -10.76 0.19 -1.38
N SER A 410 -10.54 1.22 -0.55
CA SER A 410 -10.68 1.09 0.92
C SER A 410 -12.14 0.90 1.35
N THR A 411 -13.09 1.38 0.55
CA THR A 411 -14.53 1.29 0.78
C THR A 411 -15.29 0.90 -0.50
N ALA A 412 -16.48 0.35 -0.32
CA ALA A 412 -17.40 0.12 -1.44
C ALA A 412 -17.77 1.43 -2.16
N ALA A 413 -18.01 2.51 -1.40
CA ALA A 413 -18.37 3.82 -1.95
C ALA A 413 -17.31 4.42 -2.88
N GLU A 414 -16.01 4.23 -2.59
CA GLU A 414 -14.89 4.66 -3.44
C GLU A 414 -14.90 3.94 -4.80
N LEU A 415 -14.95 2.60 -4.81
CA LEU A 415 -15.03 1.83 -6.06
C LEU A 415 -16.29 2.19 -6.87
N LEU A 416 -17.44 2.38 -6.21
CA LEU A 416 -18.68 2.79 -6.85
C LEU A 416 -18.69 4.26 -7.32
N ALA A 417 -17.76 5.09 -6.86
CA ALA A 417 -17.50 6.42 -7.40
C ALA A 417 -16.48 6.40 -8.56
N GLY A 418 -15.65 5.35 -8.67
CA GLY A 418 -14.48 5.33 -9.54
C GLY A 418 -13.31 6.15 -9.00
N GLU A 419 -13.29 6.41 -7.68
CA GLU A 419 -12.28 7.22 -6.99
C GLU A 419 -11.55 6.36 -5.94
N GLY A 420 -10.34 6.74 -5.52
CA GLY A 420 -9.63 6.07 -4.42
C GLY A 420 -9.25 4.60 -4.68
N LEU A 421 -9.03 4.24 -5.95
CA LEU A 421 -8.65 2.89 -6.35
C LEU A 421 -7.23 2.56 -5.88
N LEU A 422 -7.08 1.42 -5.19
CA LEU A 422 -5.81 0.95 -4.66
C LEU A 422 -5.13 -0.04 -5.63
N ALA A 423 -5.91 -0.88 -6.31
CA ALA A 423 -5.41 -1.98 -7.13
C ALA A 423 -6.15 -2.09 -8.48
N THR A 424 -5.45 -2.62 -9.47
CA THR A 424 -5.97 -2.96 -10.80
C THR A 424 -6.93 -4.15 -10.72
N ASN A 425 -8.02 -4.14 -11.50
CA ASN A 425 -8.98 -5.25 -11.58
C ASN A 425 -8.70 -6.13 -12.81
N ASP A 426 -7.45 -6.57 -12.93
CA ASP A 426 -6.86 -7.28 -14.06
C ASP A 426 -6.91 -8.82 -13.96
N LEU A 427 -7.47 -9.37 -12.87
CA LEU A 427 -7.62 -10.82 -12.69
C LEU A 427 -8.96 -11.34 -13.19
N HIS A 428 -8.92 -12.49 -13.85
CA HIS A 428 -10.07 -13.36 -14.10
C HIS A 428 -10.56 -14.02 -12.81
N ALA A 429 -11.81 -14.49 -12.78
CA ALA A 429 -12.42 -15.10 -11.59
C ALA A 429 -11.61 -16.27 -10.98
N ASN A 430 -10.88 -17.02 -11.81
CA ASN A 430 -10.01 -18.12 -11.38
C ASN A 430 -8.65 -17.67 -10.78
N GLY A 431 -8.35 -16.36 -10.79
CA GLY A 431 -7.10 -15.77 -10.31
C GLY A 431 -6.03 -15.57 -11.39
N ASP A 432 -6.25 -15.98 -12.64
CA ASP A 432 -5.31 -15.73 -13.73
C ASP A 432 -5.30 -14.24 -14.11
N ILE A 433 -4.12 -13.69 -14.40
CA ILE A 433 -3.97 -12.33 -14.94
C ILE A 433 -4.46 -12.31 -16.39
N ASP A 434 -5.16 -11.26 -16.82
CA ASP A 434 -5.37 -11.01 -18.25
C ASP A 434 -4.02 -10.95 -19.00
N VAL A 435 -3.98 -11.54 -20.18
CA VAL A 435 -2.82 -11.48 -21.09
C VAL A 435 -3.19 -10.89 -22.47
N ASP A 436 -4.47 -10.61 -22.70
CA ASP A 436 -5.00 -10.37 -24.04
C ASP A 436 -5.06 -8.88 -24.42
N SER A 437 -5.78 -8.05 -23.64
CA SER A 437 -6.17 -6.73 -24.14
C SER A 437 -6.38 -5.64 -23.09
N GLY A 438 -6.74 -6.00 -21.86
CA GLY A 438 -7.02 -5.07 -20.76
C GLY A 438 -8.33 -4.29 -20.92
N TRP A 439 -8.98 -4.33 -22.08
CA TRP A 439 -10.15 -3.52 -22.36
C TRP A 439 -11.41 -4.07 -21.68
N ILE A 440 -12.16 -3.16 -21.05
CA ILE A 440 -13.39 -3.45 -20.30
C ILE A 440 -14.51 -2.51 -20.72
N TRP A 441 -15.69 -3.02 -21.06
CA TRP A 441 -16.88 -2.17 -21.24
C TRP A 441 -17.31 -1.58 -19.88
N THR A 442 -17.56 -0.27 -19.85
CA THR A 442 -18.02 0.45 -18.64
C THR A 442 -19.30 1.24 -18.87
N GLY A 443 -19.51 1.79 -20.07
CA GLY A 443 -20.72 2.52 -20.44
C GLY A 443 -20.79 3.98 -20.00
N ALA A 444 -19.81 4.43 -19.20
CA ALA A 444 -19.63 5.81 -18.78
C ALA A 444 -18.16 6.04 -18.37
N GLU A 445 -17.80 7.31 -18.17
CA GLU A 445 -16.48 7.72 -17.69
C GLU A 445 -16.20 7.30 -16.23
N ALA A 446 -17.25 7.12 -15.41
CA ALA A 446 -17.14 6.63 -14.03
C ALA A 446 -18.39 5.81 -13.62
N PRO A 447 -18.30 4.89 -12.64
CA PRO A 447 -19.41 4.00 -12.28
C PRO A 447 -20.64 4.70 -11.70
N ASN A 448 -20.46 5.91 -11.14
CA ASN A 448 -21.53 6.76 -10.62
C ASN A 448 -22.24 7.60 -11.70
N LEU A 449 -21.77 7.57 -12.95
CA LEU A 449 -22.39 8.27 -14.07
C LEU A 449 -23.29 7.34 -14.88
N VAL A 450 -24.36 7.90 -15.43
CA VAL A 450 -25.13 7.30 -16.53
C VAL A 450 -24.42 7.60 -17.85
N ALA A 451 -24.76 6.83 -18.89
CA ALA A 451 -24.34 7.14 -20.25
C ALA A 451 -25.03 8.44 -20.74
N GLU A 452 -24.31 9.39 -21.34
CA GLU A 452 -24.89 10.65 -21.82
C GLU A 452 -25.59 10.51 -23.19
N GLY A 453 -25.52 9.32 -23.81
CA GLY A 453 -26.32 8.96 -24.99
C GLY A 453 -25.91 7.63 -25.64
N ASP A 454 -26.46 7.34 -26.83
CA ASP A 454 -26.24 6.08 -27.57
C ASP A 454 -24.77 5.79 -27.94
N ILE A 455 -23.88 6.79 -27.85
CA ILE A 455 -22.45 6.68 -28.14
C ILE A 455 -21.61 6.24 -26.94
N ASP A 456 -22.20 6.20 -25.75
CA ASP A 456 -21.51 5.90 -24.49
C ASP A 456 -21.78 4.46 -24.03
N ASP A 457 -22.94 3.90 -24.36
CA ASP A 457 -23.38 2.56 -23.92
C ASP A 457 -23.83 1.64 -25.06
N CYS A 458 -23.40 1.85 -26.31
CA CYS A 458 -23.84 1.03 -27.46
C CYS A 458 -25.39 0.99 -27.60
N ALA A 459 -26.03 2.14 -27.41
CA ALA A 459 -27.49 2.32 -27.32
C ALA A 459 -28.16 1.32 -26.36
N GLY A 460 -27.81 1.38 -25.07
CA GLY A 460 -28.29 0.45 -24.05
C GLY A 460 -27.82 -0.99 -24.27
N TRP A 461 -26.59 -1.14 -24.75
CA TRP A 461 -25.91 -2.41 -25.07
C TRP A 461 -26.63 -3.24 -26.14
N SER A 462 -27.33 -2.57 -27.06
CA SER A 462 -28.23 -3.22 -28.03
C SER A 462 -27.79 -3.13 -29.49
N THR A 463 -26.81 -2.27 -29.82
CA THR A 463 -26.37 -2.07 -31.21
C THR A 463 -24.86 -2.14 -31.39
N ALA A 464 -24.45 -2.87 -32.43
CA ALA A 464 -23.09 -2.88 -32.98
C ALA A 464 -23.09 -2.35 -34.43
N THR A 465 -23.94 -1.35 -34.69
CA THR A 465 -24.00 -0.70 -36.01
C THR A 465 -22.74 0.13 -36.26
N PRO A 466 -22.21 0.21 -37.50
CA PRO A 466 -21.03 1.02 -37.80
C PRO A 466 -21.20 2.48 -37.35
N GLY A 467 -20.34 2.93 -36.44
CA GLY A 467 -20.39 4.27 -35.83
C GLY A 467 -21.09 4.34 -34.48
N SER A 468 -21.67 3.26 -33.97
CA SER A 468 -22.00 3.14 -32.54
C SER A 468 -20.73 2.85 -31.73
N THR A 469 -20.61 3.51 -30.58
CA THR A 469 -19.49 3.38 -29.65
C THR A 469 -20.00 3.11 -28.24
N GLY A 470 -19.08 2.70 -27.37
CA GLY A 470 -19.30 2.73 -25.94
C GLY A 470 -18.00 3.02 -25.19
N TRP A 471 -18.13 3.48 -23.94
CA TRP A 471 -17.01 3.73 -23.05
C TRP A 471 -16.35 2.45 -22.60
N LEU A 472 -15.03 2.45 -22.72
CA LEU A 472 -14.15 1.45 -22.15
C LEU A 472 -13.35 2.01 -20.99
N GLY A 473 -13.02 1.12 -20.06
CA GLY A 473 -11.90 1.22 -19.15
C GLY A 473 -10.77 0.27 -19.53
N PHE A 474 -9.68 0.35 -18.77
CA PHE A 474 -8.50 -0.49 -18.90
C PHE A 474 -8.19 -1.16 -17.54
N SER A 475 -8.32 -2.49 -17.48
CA SER A 475 -8.25 -3.24 -16.21
C SER A 475 -6.89 -3.17 -15.52
N THR A 476 -5.82 -2.95 -16.29
CA THR A 476 -4.43 -2.90 -15.82
C THR A 476 -3.91 -1.48 -15.56
N ASP A 477 -4.74 -0.43 -15.56
CA ASP A 477 -4.32 0.97 -15.35
C ASP A 477 -5.25 1.64 -14.31
N LEU A 478 -4.74 2.02 -13.13
CA LEU A 478 -5.54 2.59 -12.03
C LEU A 478 -6.32 3.84 -12.48
N ASP A 479 -5.64 4.77 -13.15
CA ASP A 479 -6.20 6.05 -13.59
C ASP A 479 -7.23 5.90 -14.72
N LYS A 480 -7.35 4.69 -15.30
CA LYS A 480 -8.18 4.43 -16.48
C LYS A 480 -9.06 3.19 -16.34
N GLN A 481 -9.30 2.68 -15.13
CA GLN A 481 -10.25 1.57 -14.95
C GLN A 481 -11.65 1.90 -15.48
N PHE A 482 -11.99 3.19 -15.58
CA PHE A 482 -13.18 3.73 -16.22
C PHE A 482 -12.77 4.91 -17.12
N GLY A 483 -13.56 5.25 -18.14
CA GLY A 483 -13.36 6.46 -18.95
C GLY A 483 -12.07 6.53 -19.78
N ALA A 484 -11.47 5.39 -20.13
CA ALA A 484 -10.22 5.33 -20.88
C ALA A 484 -10.36 5.82 -22.34
N GLU A 485 -11.35 5.26 -23.07
CA GLU A 485 -11.59 5.60 -24.48
C GLU A 485 -12.99 5.15 -24.94
N LEU A 486 -13.56 5.85 -25.92
CA LEU A 486 -14.71 5.36 -26.70
C LEU A 486 -14.25 4.43 -27.81
N ARG A 487 -14.80 3.21 -27.89
CA ARG A 487 -14.49 2.25 -28.98
C ARG A 487 -15.74 1.75 -29.70
N PRO A 488 -15.61 1.31 -30.98
CA PRO A 488 -16.70 0.71 -31.73
C PRO A 488 -17.32 -0.50 -31.03
N CYS A 489 -18.65 -0.56 -31.03
CA CYS A 489 -19.42 -1.59 -30.31
C CYS A 489 -19.26 -3.01 -30.86
N ASP A 490 -18.70 -3.20 -32.06
CA ASP A 490 -18.36 -4.49 -32.64
C ASP A 490 -16.99 -5.04 -32.18
N ASN A 491 -16.30 -4.37 -31.25
CA ASN A 491 -15.08 -4.87 -30.64
C ASN A 491 -15.34 -6.11 -29.76
N ALA A 492 -14.78 -7.24 -30.18
CA ALA A 492 -14.90 -8.56 -29.53
C ALA A 492 -13.71 -8.91 -28.60
N TYR A 493 -12.78 -7.98 -28.36
CA TYR A 493 -11.60 -8.17 -27.51
C TYR A 493 -11.76 -7.45 -26.16
N THR A 494 -12.98 -7.36 -25.63
CA THR A 494 -13.31 -6.52 -24.48
C THR A 494 -14.18 -7.28 -23.50
N GLY A 495 -13.78 -7.32 -22.22
CA GLY A 495 -14.52 -7.97 -21.13
C GLY A 495 -15.48 -7.02 -20.41
N VAL A 496 -16.00 -7.45 -19.26
CA VAL A 496 -16.66 -6.60 -18.25
C VAL A 496 -16.07 -6.87 -16.87
N TYR A 497 -16.05 -5.85 -16.00
CA TYR A 497 -15.87 -6.11 -14.57
C TYR A 497 -17.12 -6.76 -14.00
N CYS A 498 -16.93 -7.68 -13.08
CA CYS A 498 -17.97 -8.40 -12.36
C CYS A 498 -17.79 -8.18 -10.87
N LEU A 499 -18.86 -7.78 -10.20
CA LEU A 499 -18.90 -7.55 -8.75
C LEU A 499 -19.99 -8.44 -8.14
N GLU A 500 -19.70 -9.03 -6.99
CA GLU A 500 -20.68 -9.64 -6.09
C GLU A 500 -21.61 -8.54 -5.53
N GLN A 501 -22.92 -8.79 -5.43
CA GLN A 501 -23.91 -7.77 -5.04
C GLN A 501 -23.98 -7.49 -3.54
#